data_AF-A0A3Q1HI46-F1
#
_entry.id   AF-A0A3Q1HI46-F1
#
_cell.length_a   1.000
_cell.length_b   1.000
_cell.length_c   1.000
_cell.angle_alpha   90.00
_cell.angle_beta   90.00
_cell.angle_gamma   90.00
#
_symmetry.space_group_name_H-M   'P 1'
#
loop_
_entity.id
_entity.type
_entity.pdbx_description
1 polymer ?
#
loop_
_entity_poly.entity_id
_entity_poly.type
_entity_poly.pdbx_seq_one_letter_code
_entity_poly.pdbx_strand_id
1 'polypeptide(L)'
;MHSARLHVYTCSCRTNTTVLPVSSMQEMRTRSPTPTGRFTIAAKHHISIAEIYESDLVDIEKAIAHYEQAADYYKGEESNSSANKCLLKVGAYCAQLEQYQKAIEIYEQVGANTMDNPLLKYSAKEYFFKAALCHFIVDELNAKIAVEKYEEMFPAFSDSRECKLLKKLLEAHEEQNSEAFTEAVKEFDSISRLDQWHTTLLLRIKKTIQGDEGDLK
;
A
#
# COMPACT_ATOMS: atom_id res chain seq x y z
N MET A 1 -15.13 51.94 -50.43
CA MET A 1 -15.24 50.61 -51.09
C MET A 1 -13.85 50.15 -51.52
N HIS A 2 -13.15 49.37 -50.69
CA HIS A 2 -11.91 48.69 -51.09
C HIS A 2 -11.97 47.25 -50.60
N SER A 3 -11.81 46.33 -51.56
CA SER A 3 -12.01 44.90 -51.49
C SER A 3 -10.82 44.20 -50.80
N ALA A 4 -11.10 43.35 -49.81
CA ALA A 4 -10.13 42.52 -49.12
C ALA A 4 -9.91 41.20 -49.87
N ARG A 5 -8.66 40.89 -50.20
CA ARG A 5 -8.23 39.62 -50.82
C ARG A 5 -8.11 38.52 -49.77
N LEU A 6 -8.67 37.35 -50.09
CA LEU A 6 -8.40 36.07 -49.42
C LEU A 6 -6.91 35.71 -49.46
N HIS A 7 -6.41 35.13 -48.37
CA HIS A 7 -5.46 34.02 -48.43
C HIS A 7 -5.77 33.01 -47.32
N VAL A 8 -6.31 31.88 -47.76
CA VAL A 8 -6.46 30.65 -47.00
C VAL A 8 -5.06 30.03 -46.90
N TYR A 9 -4.56 29.81 -45.68
CA TYR A 9 -3.42 28.94 -45.45
C TYR A 9 -3.89 27.67 -44.74
N THR A 10 -4.06 26.64 -45.55
CA THR A 10 -4.05 25.23 -45.16
C THR A 10 -2.68 24.87 -44.60
N CYS A 11 -2.58 24.39 -43.36
CA CYS A 11 -1.35 23.76 -42.87
C CYS A 11 -1.56 22.26 -42.70
N SER A 12 -0.85 21.52 -43.55
CA SER A 12 -0.85 20.08 -43.71
C SER A 12 -0.17 19.38 -42.53
N CYS A 13 -0.81 18.35 -41.98
CA CYS A 13 -0.14 17.31 -41.22
C CYS A 13 0.90 16.62 -42.12
N ARG A 14 2.16 16.56 -41.69
CA ARG A 14 3.07 15.50 -42.13
C ARG A 14 3.94 15.05 -40.96
N THR A 15 3.71 13.79 -40.62
CA THR A 15 4.43 12.91 -39.70
C THR A 15 5.94 12.94 -39.97
N ASN A 16 6.73 13.18 -38.93
CA ASN A 16 8.05 12.57 -38.85
C ASN A 16 8.32 12.07 -37.43
N THR A 17 8.79 10.84 -37.37
CA THR A 17 8.90 9.97 -36.22
C THR A 17 10.15 10.32 -35.43
N THR A 18 9.96 10.88 -34.24
CA THR A 18 10.95 10.82 -33.15
C THR A 18 10.17 10.74 -31.86
N VAL A 19 10.21 9.56 -31.25
CA VAL A 19 9.64 9.24 -29.93
C VAL A 19 10.27 10.20 -28.91
N LEU A 20 9.46 11.10 -28.36
CA LEU A 20 9.86 11.98 -27.27
C LEU A 20 9.60 11.23 -25.95
N PRO A 21 10.53 11.28 -24.97
CA PRO A 21 10.32 10.63 -23.69
C PRO A 21 9.15 11.29 -22.95
N VAL A 22 8.16 10.47 -22.58
CA VAL A 22 6.91 10.84 -21.89
C VAL A 22 7.16 11.58 -20.56
N SER A 23 8.35 11.41 -19.96
CA SER A 23 8.77 12.10 -18.73
C SER A 23 8.74 13.63 -18.83
N SER A 24 9.03 14.19 -20.01
CA SER A 24 9.21 15.64 -20.16
C SER A 24 7.91 16.44 -20.33
N MET A 25 6.76 15.80 -20.56
CA MET A 25 5.47 16.50 -20.73
C MET A 25 4.57 16.49 -19.48
N GLN A 26 4.91 15.73 -18.45
CA GLN A 26 4.14 15.68 -17.19
C GLN A 26 4.69 16.61 -16.10
N GLU A 27 5.99 16.91 -16.08
CA GLU A 27 6.59 17.78 -15.04
C GLU A 27 6.21 19.27 -15.15
N MET A 28 5.73 19.76 -16.30
CA MET A 28 5.25 21.15 -16.44
C MET A 28 3.77 21.36 -16.07
N ARG A 29 3.04 20.32 -15.67
CA ARG A 29 1.62 20.43 -15.28
C ARG A 29 1.40 20.26 -13.76
N THR A 30 2.37 20.60 -12.93
CA THR A 30 2.21 20.59 -11.46
C THR A 30 2.33 21.96 -10.81
N ARG A 31 2.39 23.05 -11.60
CA ARG A 31 2.45 24.44 -11.09
C ARG A 31 1.41 25.40 -11.67
N SER A 32 0.18 24.93 -11.91
CA SER A 32 -0.96 25.85 -11.99
C SER A 32 -1.58 25.99 -10.59
N PRO A 33 -1.77 27.21 -10.06
CA PRO A 33 -2.55 27.40 -8.83
C PRO A 33 -3.95 26.83 -9.08
N THR A 34 -4.28 25.70 -8.44
CA THR A 34 -5.56 25.05 -8.64
C THR A 34 -6.66 25.96 -8.07
N PRO A 35 -7.61 26.44 -8.88
CA PRO A 35 -8.76 27.16 -8.36
C PRO A 35 -9.55 26.19 -7.48
N THR A 36 -9.85 26.65 -6.27
CA THR A 36 -10.66 25.99 -5.23
C THR A 36 -11.76 25.12 -5.84
N GLY A 37 -11.59 23.78 -5.78
CA GLY A 37 -12.62 22.82 -6.20
C GLY A 37 -12.21 21.68 -7.14
N ARG A 38 -10.92 21.41 -7.38
CA ARG A 38 -10.46 20.28 -8.24
C ARG A 38 -9.43 19.34 -7.59
N PHE A 39 -9.49 19.13 -6.28
CA PHE A 39 -8.56 18.22 -5.61
C PHE A 39 -8.80 16.75 -6.02
N THR A 40 -10.06 16.35 -6.25
CA THR A 40 -10.38 14.99 -6.76
C THR A 40 -9.70 14.66 -8.09
N ILE A 41 -9.62 15.62 -9.02
CA ILE A 41 -9.01 15.42 -10.34
C ILE A 41 -7.48 15.35 -10.21
N ALA A 42 -6.90 16.22 -9.38
CA ALA A 42 -5.48 16.18 -9.06
C ALA A 42 -5.09 14.84 -8.41
N ALA A 43 -5.87 14.35 -7.44
CA ALA A 43 -5.66 13.08 -6.77
C ALA A 43 -5.67 11.90 -7.75
N LYS A 44 -6.63 11.88 -8.69
CA LYS A 44 -6.67 10.86 -9.76
C LYS A 44 -5.43 10.91 -10.65
N HIS A 45 -4.94 12.10 -11.00
CA HIS A 45 -3.71 12.23 -11.77
C HIS A 45 -2.50 11.72 -10.97
N HIS A 46 -2.42 12.01 -9.67
CA HIS A 46 -1.36 11.48 -8.81
C HIS A 46 -1.38 9.96 -8.72
N ILE A 47 -2.56 9.33 -8.62
CA ILE A 47 -2.71 7.87 -8.68
C ILE A 47 -2.17 7.34 -10.02
N SER A 48 -2.61 7.89 -11.15
CA SER A 48 -2.17 7.41 -12.46
C SER A 48 -0.67 7.59 -12.68
N ILE A 49 -0.09 8.67 -12.16
CA ILE A 49 1.37 8.87 -12.19
C ILE A 49 2.06 7.78 -11.35
N ALA A 50 1.56 7.48 -10.16
CA ALA A 50 2.11 6.45 -9.30
C ALA A 50 2.00 5.04 -9.92
N GLU A 51 0.90 4.74 -10.64
CA GLU A 51 0.73 3.49 -11.37
C GLU A 51 1.77 3.33 -12.50
N ILE A 52 2.14 4.42 -13.19
CA ILE A 52 3.21 4.40 -14.21
C ILE A 52 4.57 4.18 -13.55
N TYR A 53 4.83 4.79 -12.39
CA TYR A 53 6.07 4.54 -11.64
C TYR A 53 6.17 3.09 -11.15
N GLU A 54 5.04 2.45 -10.80
CA GLU A 54 4.98 1.04 -10.46
C GLU A 54 5.26 0.13 -11.68
N SER A 55 4.63 0.39 -12.83
CA SER A 55 4.70 -0.51 -13.99
C SER A 55 5.93 -0.32 -14.87
N ASP A 56 6.29 0.93 -15.16
CA ASP A 56 7.21 1.26 -16.26
C ASP A 56 8.61 1.58 -15.76
N LEU A 57 8.71 2.29 -14.63
CA LEU A 57 9.97 2.80 -14.09
C LEU A 57 10.47 2.00 -12.88
N VAL A 58 9.60 1.19 -12.27
CA VAL A 58 9.87 0.39 -11.05
C VAL A 58 10.49 1.24 -9.93
N ASP A 59 10.11 2.52 -9.87
CA ASP A 59 10.57 3.47 -8.87
C ASP A 59 9.52 3.56 -7.75
N ILE A 60 9.61 2.62 -6.82
CA ILE A 60 8.63 2.42 -5.75
C ILE A 60 8.63 3.60 -4.76
N GLU A 61 9.79 4.23 -4.52
CA GLU A 61 9.92 5.38 -3.62
C GLU A 61 9.12 6.58 -4.12
N LYS A 62 9.25 6.90 -5.42
CA LYS A 62 8.45 7.98 -6.02
C LYS A 62 6.97 7.65 -6.12
N ALA A 63 6.63 6.39 -6.39
CA ALA A 63 5.24 5.95 -6.40
C ALA A 63 4.58 6.17 -5.03
N ILE A 64 5.26 5.84 -3.92
CA ILE A 64 4.79 6.09 -2.56
C ILE A 64 4.48 7.57 -2.34
N ALA A 65 5.41 8.47 -2.67
CA ALA A 65 5.22 9.91 -2.45
C ALA A 65 3.98 10.44 -3.19
N HIS A 66 3.73 9.97 -4.42
CA HIS A 66 2.53 10.34 -5.17
C HIS A 66 1.24 9.72 -4.63
N TYR A 67 1.27 8.47 -4.15
CA TYR A 67 0.12 7.85 -3.51
C TYR A 67 -0.24 8.51 -2.17
N GLU A 68 0.76 8.90 -1.37
CA GLU A 68 0.54 9.66 -0.13
C GLU A 68 -0.11 11.01 -0.41
N GLN A 69 0.43 11.75 -1.39
CA GLN A 69 -0.13 13.02 -1.79
C GLN A 69 -1.58 12.87 -2.31
N ALA A 70 -1.87 11.80 -3.06
CA ALA A 70 -3.23 11.49 -3.48
C ALA A 70 -4.16 11.18 -2.29
N ALA A 71 -3.66 10.44 -1.29
CA ALA A 71 -4.41 10.13 -0.08
C ALA A 71 -4.77 11.40 0.71
N ASP A 72 -3.83 12.34 0.85
CA ASP A 72 -4.06 13.61 1.53
C ASP A 72 -5.12 14.47 0.83
N TYR A 73 -5.10 14.52 -0.51
CA TYR A 73 -6.15 15.18 -1.28
C TYR A 73 -7.53 14.55 -1.03
N TYR A 74 -7.63 13.22 -1.03
CA TYR A 74 -8.89 12.54 -0.73
C TYR A 74 -9.35 12.72 0.72
N LYS A 75 -8.41 12.78 1.67
CA LYS A 75 -8.72 13.04 3.08
C LYS A 75 -9.26 14.46 3.29
N GLY A 76 -8.68 15.45 2.59
CA GLY A 76 -9.15 16.84 2.61
C GLY A 76 -10.55 17.04 2.01
N GLU A 77 -10.97 16.17 1.10
CA GLU A 77 -12.32 16.16 0.53
C GLU A 77 -13.28 15.17 1.23
N GLU A 78 -12.92 14.68 2.42
CA GLU A 78 -13.69 13.72 3.23
C GLU A 78 -14.00 12.38 2.52
N SER A 79 -13.26 12.05 1.45
CA SER A 79 -13.40 10.81 0.68
C SER A 79 -12.57 9.68 1.29
N ASN A 80 -12.97 9.22 2.47
CA ASN A 80 -12.23 8.21 3.25
C ASN A 80 -12.02 6.88 2.51
N SER A 81 -12.99 6.41 1.71
CA SER A 81 -12.85 5.16 0.96
C SER A 81 -11.74 5.22 -0.09
N SER A 82 -11.64 6.34 -0.81
CA SER A 82 -10.60 6.56 -1.84
C SER A 82 -9.23 6.77 -1.21
N ALA A 83 -9.18 7.51 -0.09
CA ALA A 83 -7.97 7.69 0.70
C ALA A 83 -7.43 6.35 1.20
N ASN A 84 -8.29 5.51 1.79
CA ASN A 84 -7.91 4.18 2.28
C ASN A 84 -7.33 3.31 1.16
N LYS A 85 -7.90 3.35 -0.06
CA LYS A 85 -7.35 2.60 -1.20
C LYS A 85 -5.91 3.03 -1.54
N CYS A 86 -5.62 4.33 -1.50
CA CYS A 86 -4.27 4.85 -1.76
C CYS A 86 -3.32 4.49 -0.62
N LEU A 87 -3.75 4.66 0.63
CA LEU A 87 -2.96 4.32 1.82
C LEU A 87 -2.59 2.85 1.87
N LEU A 88 -3.49 1.94 1.48
CA LEU A 88 -3.17 0.51 1.42
C LEU A 88 -2.07 0.19 0.41
N LYS A 89 -2.05 0.91 -0.73
CA LYS A 89 -0.94 0.79 -1.70
C LYS A 89 0.37 1.32 -1.10
N VAL A 90 0.33 2.48 -0.44
CA VAL A 90 1.50 3.01 0.27
C VAL A 90 2.03 2.01 1.29
N GLY A 91 1.16 1.47 2.16
CA GLY A 91 1.55 0.48 3.16
C GLY A 91 2.17 -0.79 2.57
N ALA A 92 1.65 -1.26 1.42
CA ALA A 92 2.20 -2.41 0.72
C ALA A 92 3.62 -2.15 0.19
N TYR A 93 3.84 -0.99 -0.43
CA TYR A 93 5.15 -0.58 -0.94
C TYR A 93 6.15 -0.24 0.16
N CYS A 94 5.72 0.42 1.24
CA CYS A 94 6.56 0.65 2.42
C CYS A 94 7.06 -0.66 3.03
N ALA A 95 6.23 -1.69 3.09
CA ALA A 95 6.65 -3.02 3.55
C ALA A 95 7.67 -3.68 2.60
N GLN A 96 7.58 -3.43 1.28
CA GLN A 96 8.57 -3.93 0.32
C GLN A 96 9.93 -3.23 0.51
N LEU A 97 9.92 -1.91 0.71
CA LEU A 97 11.09 -1.08 1.00
C LEU A 97 11.62 -1.20 2.44
N GLU A 98 11.11 -2.16 3.22
CA GLU A 98 11.54 -2.43 4.60
C GLU A 98 11.27 -1.28 5.59
N GLN A 99 10.43 -0.33 5.20
CA GLN A 99 9.92 0.75 6.06
C GLN A 99 8.70 0.26 6.86
N TYR A 100 8.89 -0.77 7.67
CA TYR A 100 7.79 -1.40 8.42
C TYR A 100 7.12 -0.45 9.41
N GLN A 101 7.89 0.42 10.07
CA GLN A 101 7.36 1.40 11.02
C GLN A 101 6.30 2.32 10.39
N LYS A 102 6.58 2.81 9.18
CA LYS A 102 5.66 3.66 8.42
C LYS A 102 4.44 2.88 7.94
N ALA A 103 4.64 1.65 7.48
CA ALA A 103 3.56 0.77 7.05
C ALA A 103 2.57 0.47 8.20
N ILE A 104 3.09 0.23 9.40
CA ILE A 104 2.30 -0.02 10.62
C ILE A 104 1.34 1.14 10.89
N GLU A 105 1.87 2.37 10.96
CA GLU A 105 1.08 3.56 11.26
C GLU A 105 -0.06 3.74 10.23
N ILE A 106 0.25 3.53 8.95
CA ILE A 106 -0.73 3.62 7.88
C ILE A 106 -1.81 2.53 8.01
N TYR A 107 -1.44 1.27 8.28
CA TYR A 107 -2.41 0.18 8.43
C TYR A 107 -3.26 0.34 9.69
N GLU A 108 -2.71 0.81 10.81
CA GLU A 108 -3.48 1.12 12.02
C GLU A 108 -4.46 2.26 11.76
N GLN A 109 -4.04 3.32 11.07
CA GLN A 109 -4.91 4.43 10.70
C GLN A 109 -6.05 3.97 9.77
N VAL A 110 -5.74 3.19 8.73
CA VAL A 110 -6.76 2.66 7.82
C VAL A 110 -7.70 1.70 8.55
N GLY A 111 -7.17 0.86 9.45
CA GLY A 111 -7.93 -0.03 10.32
C GLY A 111 -8.92 0.73 11.19
N ALA A 112 -8.47 1.77 11.91
CA ALA A 112 -9.31 2.65 12.71
C ALA A 112 -10.43 3.30 11.87
N ASN A 113 -10.08 3.87 10.71
CA ASN A 113 -11.06 4.48 9.80
C ASN A 113 -12.07 3.47 9.24
N THR A 114 -11.70 2.20 9.10
CA THR A 114 -12.64 1.16 8.63
C THR A 114 -13.51 0.59 9.74
N MET A 115 -13.08 0.67 11.01
CA MET A 115 -13.93 0.31 12.14
C MET A 115 -15.13 1.26 12.29
N ASP A 116 -14.94 2.54 11.98
CA ASP A 116 -16.00 3.55 12.01
C ASP A 116 -17.13 3.23 11.01
N ASN A 117 -16.83 2.50 9.93
CA ASN A 117 -17.82 2.12 8.93
C ASN A 117 -18.24 0.64 9.07
N PRO A 118 -19.47 0.34 9.52
CA PRO A 118 -19.91 -1.03 9.76
C PRO A 118 -19.95 -1.93 8.50
N LEU A 119 -19.95 -1.35 7.30
CA LEU A 119 -19.90 -2.10 6.04
C LEU A 119 -18.52 -2.70 5.75
N LEU A 120 -17.46 -2.07 6.28
CA LEU A 120 -16.06 -2.43 6.00
C LEU A 120 -15.42 -3.25 7.14
N LYS A 121 -16.20 -3.67 8.14
CA LYS A 121 -15.75 -4.48 9.28
C LYS A 121 -15.03 -5.76 8.87
N TYR A 122 -15.46 -6.38 7.77
CA TYR A 122 -14.81 -7.58 7.23
C TYR A 122 -13.44 -7.31 6.61
N SER A 123 -13.16 -6.08 6.19
CA SER A 123 -11.86 -5.68 5.65
C SER A 123 -10.91 -5.22 6.76
N ALA A 124 -11.44 -4.68 7.87
CA ALA A 124 -10.63 -4.21 9.00
C ALA A 124 -9.73 -5.31 9.58
N LYS A 125 -10.23 -6.55 9.70
CA LYS A 125 -9.43 -7.71 10.15
C LYS A 125 -8.19 -7.96 9.28
N GLU A 126 -8.29 -7.73 7.97
CA GLU A 126 -7.16 -7.90 7.06
C GLU A 126 -6.10 -6.83 7.31
N TYR A 127 -6.51 -5.59 7.58
CA TYR A 127 -5.58 -4.49 7.86
C TYR A 127 -4.85 -4.67 9.19
N PHE A 128 -5.55 -5.10 10.25
CA PHE A 128 -4.91 -5.44 11.53
C PHE A 128 -3.95 -6.61 11.40
N PHE A 129 -4.31 -7.63 10.60
CA PHE A 129 -3.41 -8.73 10.30
C PHE A 129 -2.13 -8.24 9.60
N LYS A 130 -2.25 -7.36 8.61
CA LYS A 130 -1.09 -6.76 7.93
C LYS A 130 -0.23 -5.91 8.87
N ALA A 131 -0.85 -5.11 9.74
CA ALA A 131 -0.15 -4.32 10.75
C ALA A 131 0.61 -5.21 11.75
N ALA A 132 -0.03 -6.26 12.26
CA ALA A 132 0.58 -7.21 13.19
C ALA A 132 1.78 -7.94 12.57
N LEU A 133 1.69 -8.36 11.31
CA LEU A 133 2.82 -8.96 10.60
C LEU A 133 3.99 -7.98 10.44
N CYS A 134 3.71 -6.70 10.20
CA CYS A 134 4.75 -5.68 10.13
C CYS A 134 5.40 -5.44 11.51
N HIS A 135 4.61 -5.40 12.59
CA HIS A 135 5.15 -5.34 13.96
C HIS A 135 6.06 -6.52 14.26
N PHE A 136 5.67 -7.72 13.83
CA PHE A 136 6.43 -8.95 14.04
C PHE A 136 7.83 -8.91 13.43
N ILE A 137 8.00 -8.25 12.28
CA ILE A 137 9.31 -8.10 11.64
C ILE A 137 10.21 -7.13 12.41
N VAL A 138 9.61 -6.11 13.05
CA VAL A 138 10.36 -5.10 13.81
C VAL A 138 10.74 -5.63 15.19
N ASP A 139 9.76 -6.12 15.95
CA ASP A 139 9.94 -6.59 17.32
C ASP A 139 8.80 -7.55 17.72
N GLU A 140 9.18 -8.73 18.18
CA GLU A 140 8.27 -9.78 18.69
C GLU A 140 7.39 -9.29 19.86
N LEU A 141 7.93 -8.44 20.73
CA LEU A 141 7.27 -7.96 21.93
C LEU A 141 6.20 -6.93 21.54
N ASN A 142 6.52 -6.07 20.57
CA ASN A 142 5.54 -5.15 19.99
C ASN A 142 4.41 -5.88 19.26
N ALA A 143 4.71 -7.02 18.61
CA ALA A 143 3.68 -7.81 17.94
C ALA A 143 2.67 -8.41 18.94
N LYS A 144 3.12 -8.90 20.10
CA LYS A 144 2.22 -9.36 21.18
C LYS A 144 1.30 -8.26 21.67
N ILE A 145 1.87 -7.09 21.99
CA ILE A 145 1.13 -5.93 22.48
C ILE A 145 0.12 -5.45 21.43
N ALA A 146 0.52 -5.42 20.15
CA ALA A 146 -0.36 -5.04 19.05
C ALA A 146 -1.53 -6.02 18.91
N VAL A 147 -1.28 -7.33 18.98
CA VAL A 147 -2.35 -8.35 18.92
C VAL A 147 -3.32 -8.19 20.08
N GLU A 148 -2.85 -8.03 21.32
CA GLU A 148 -3.72 -7.82 22.49
C GLU A 148 -4.57 -6.55 22.35
N LYS A 149 -3.97 -5.45 21.89
CA LYS A 149 -4.68 -4.19 21.57
C LYS A 149 -5.76 -4.41 20.50
N TYR A 150 -5.47 -5.18 19.45
CA TYR A 150 -6.45 -5.45 18.39
C TYR A 150 -7.61 -6.33 18.89
N GLU A 151 -7.35 -7.24 19.83
CA GLU A 151 -8.41 -8.03 20.49
C GLU A 151 -9.29 -7.17 21.41
N GLU A 152 -8.71 -6.23 22.15
CA GLU A 152 -9.46 -5.30 23.00
C GLU A 152 -10.32 -4.34 22.17
N MET A 153 -9.76 -3.78 21.10
CA MET A 153 -10.48 -2.85 20.22
C MET A 153 -11.56 -3.55 19.38
N PHE A 154 -11.32 -4.78 18.93
CA PHE A 154 -12.25 -5.52 18.08
C PHE A 154 -12.43 -6.96 18.57
N PRO A 155 -13.42 -7.24 19.43
CA PRO A 155 -13.67 -8.59 19.95
C PRO A 155 -13.93 -9.65 18.87
N ALA A 156 -14.48 -9.25 17.71
CA ALA A 156 -14.67 -10.14 16.57
C ALA A 156 -13.35 -10.51 15.85
N PHE A 157 -12.25 -9.78 16.12
CA PHE A 157 -10.91 -10.15 15.66
C PHE A 157 -10.45 -11.43 16.37
N SER A 158 -10.74 -11.57 17.66
CA SER A 158 -10.29 -12.70 18.49
C SER A 158 -10.80 -14.04 17.95
N ASP A 159 -12.02 -14.07 17.41
CA ASP A 159 -12.61 -15.26 16.81
C ASP A 159 -12.14 -15.52 15.37
N SER A 160 -11.50 -14.52 14.75
CA SER A 160 -11.04 -14.56 13.37
C SER A 160 -9.85 -15.52 13.20
N ARG A 161 -9.72 -16.08 12.00
CA ARG A 161 -8.67 -17.05 11.65
C ARG A 161 -7.29 -16.40 11.68
N GLU A 162 -7.26 -15.13 11.28
CA GLU A 162 -6.09 -14.27 11.22
C GLU A 162 -5.47 -14.09 12.61
N CYS A 163 -6.29 -13.84 13.65
CA CYS A 163 -5.80 -13.75 15.03
C CYS A 163 -5.29 -15.11 15.54
N LYS A 164 -6.01 -16.20 15.28
CA LYS A 164 -5.58 -17.56 15.66
C LYS A 164 -4.23 -17.92 15.02
N LEU A 165 -4.02 -17.56 13.76
CA LEU A 165 -2.73 -17.72 13.10
C LEU A 165 -1.66 -16.88 13.81
N LEU A 166 -1.88 -15.57 14.03
CA LEU A 166 -0.91 -14.71 14.70
C LEU A 166 -0.48 -15.26 16.07
N LYS A 167 -1.42 -15.74 16.88
CA LYS A 167 -1.12 -16.37 18.18
C LYS A 167 -0.23 -17.61 18.03
N LYS A 168 -0.56 -18.51 17.10
CA LYS A 168 0.30 -19.69 16.80
C LYS A 168 1.69 -19.28 16.31
N LEU A 169 1.79 -18.22 15.50
CA LEU A 169 3.08 -17.73 15.00
C LEU A 169 3.93 -17.09 16.11
N LEU A 170 3.30 -16.36 17.04
CA LEU A 170 3.96 -15.81 18.23
C LEU A 170 4.50 -16.93 19.13
N GLU A 171 3.66 -17.93 19.44
CA GLU A 171 4.06 -19.10 20.23
C GLU A 171 5.23 -19.87 19.57
N ALA A 172 5.14 -20.14 18.26
CA ALA A 172 6.22 -20.79 17.52
C ALA A 172 7.53 -19.98 17.51
N HIS A 173 7.45 -18.64 17.51
CA HIS A 173 8.61 -17.77 17.57
C HIS A 173 9.24 -17.71 18.96
N GLU A 174 8.43 -17.73 20.02
CA GLU A 174 8.91 -17.84 21.40
C GLU A 174 9.66 -19.15 21.65
N GLU A 175 9.16 -20.24 21.07
CA GLU A 175 9.81 -21.55 21.14
C GLU A 175 10.99 -21.70 20.15
N GLN A 176 11.25 -20.70 19.30
CA GLN A 176 12.22 -20.73 18.20
C GLN A 176 12.03 -21.95 17.27
N ASN A 177 10.79 -22.39 17.11
CA ASN A 177 10.44 -23.60 16.38
C ASN A 177 10.01 -23.29 14.95
N SER A 178 10.97 -23.34 14.02
CA SER A 178 10.70 -23.06 12.60
C SER A 178 9.78 -24.08 11.93
N GLU A 179 9.68 -25.30 12.45
CA GLU A 179 8.78 -26.34 11.93
C GLU A 179 7.32 -26.01 12.28
N ALA A 180 7.05 -25.70 13.55
CA ALA A 180 5.73 -25.29 14.02
C ALA A 180 5.23 -24.05 13.27
N PHE A 181 6.11 -23.08 13.00
CA PHE A 181 5.78 -21.92 12.17
C PHE A 181 5.31 -22.33 10.76
N THR A 182 6.04 -23.24 10.10
CA THR A 182 5.66 -23.69 8.75
C THR A 182 4.38 -24.52 8.73
N GLU A 183 4.13 -25.32 9.77
CA GLU A 183 2.89 -26.09 9.91
C GLU A 183 1.68 -25.17 10.08
N ALA A 184 1.78 -24.16 10.95
CA ALA A 184 0.73 -23.17 11.14
C ALA A 184 0.40 -22.39 9.85
N VAL A 185 1.42 -21.99 9.09
CA VAL A 185 1.24 -21.32 7.79
C VAL A 185 0.58 -22.26 6.77
N LYS A 186 0.95 -23.54 6.75
CA LYS A 186 0.38 -24.54 5.83
C LYS A 186 -1.09 -24.85 6.16
N GLU A 187 -1.43 -24.98 7.44
CA GLU A 187 -2.82 -25.13 7.89
C GLU A 187 -3.65 -23.93 7.44
N PHE A 188 -3.12 -22.71 7.63
CA PHE A 188 -3.80 -21.50 7.18
C PHE A 188 -3.98 -21.44 5.66
N ASP A 189 -2.95 -21.73 4.87
CA ASP A 189 -3.03 -21.70 3.39
C ASP A 189 -4.08 -22.68 2.83
N SER A 190 -4.24 -23.84 3.47
CA SER A 190 -5.25 -24.83 3.07
C SER A 190 -6.68 -24.32 3.21
N ILE A 191 -6.91 -23.37 4.11
CA ILE A 191 -8.23 -22.82 4.44
C ILE A 191 -8.44 -21.45 3.77
N SER A 192 -7.39 -20.64 3.77
CA SER A 192 -7.36 -19.27 3.29
C SER A 192 -6.12 -19.11 2.40
N ARG A 193 -6.32 -19.01 1.08
CA ARG A 193 -5.23 -18.79 0.12
C ARG A 193 -4.37 -17.60 0.52
N LEU A 194 -3.07 -17.83 0.71
CA LEU A 194 -2.11 -16.75 0.96
C LEU A 194 -1.87 -15.94 -0.31
N ASP A 195 -1.88 -14.62 -0.16
CA ASP A 195 -1.48 -13.69 -1.23
C ASP A 195 0.05 -13.50 -1.24
N GLN A 196 0.60 -13.09 -2.38
CA GLN A 196 2.04 -12.91 -2.59
C GLN A 196 2.68 -11.99 -1.53
N TRP A 197 1.96 -10.94 -1.12
CA TRP A 197 2.40 -10.04 -0.07
C TRP A 197 2.56 -10.76 1.28
N HIS A 198 1.57 -11.54 1.70
CA HIS A 198 1.62 -12.30 2.95
C HIS A 198 2.74 -13.34 2.93
N THR A 199 2.90 -14.08 1.83
CA THR A 199 3.99 -15.06 1.68
C THR A 199 5.36 -14.39 1.83
N THR A 200 5.55 -13.21 1.24
CA THR A 200 6.82 -12.47 1.32
C THR A 200 7.16 -12.09 2.77
N LEU A 201 6.18 -11.53 3.52
CA LEU A 201 6.39 -11.16 4.92
C LEU A 201 6.61 -12.39 5.81
N LEU A 202 5.80 -13.44 5.66
CA LEU A 202 5.95 -14.67 6.44
C LEU A 202 7.30 -15.34 6.19
N LEU A 203 7.81 -15.31 4.96
CA LEU A 203 9.16 -15.80 4.65
C LEU A 203 10.25 -14.94 5.31
N ARG A 204 10.10 -13.61 5.32
CA ARG A 204 11.02 -12.72 6.04
C ARG A 204 11.03 -13.02 7.55
N ILE A 205 9.86 -13.19 8.15
CA ILE A 205 9.71 -13.60 9.55
C ILE A 205 10.34 -14.98 9.80
N LYS A 206 10.14 -15.95 8.91
CA LYS A 206 10.77 -17.26 9.06
C LYS A 206 12.30 -17.15 9.07
N LYS A 207 12.88 -16.26 8.25
CA LYS A 207 14.32 -16.02 8.22
C LYS A 207 14.84 -15.45 9.54
N THR A 208 14.08 -14.61 10.24
CA THR A 208 14.51 -14.08 11.55
C THR A 208 14.58 -15.17 12.62
N ILE A 209 13.65 -16.14 12.61
CA ILE A 209 13.67 -17.32 13.52
C ILE A 209 14.84 -18.26 13.22
N GLN A 210 15.12 -18.49 11.95
CA GLN A 210 16.17 -19.44 11.55
C GLN A 210 17.59 -18.91 11.75
N GLY A 211 17.75 -17.61 12.03
CA GLY A 211 19.02 -16.96 12.39
C GLY A 211 20.08 -17.03 11.29
N ASP A 212 20.26 -15.95 10.52
CA ASP A 212 21.50 -15.51 9.86
C ASP A 212 22.40 -16.53 9.10
N GLU A 213 22.01 -17.78 8.85
CA GLU A 213 22.75 -18.75 8.03
C GLU A 213 22.41 -18.57 6.54
N GLY A 214 22.70 -17.38 5.98
CA GLY A 214 22.35 -17.09 4.59
C GLY A 214 23.08 -15.97 3.85
N ASP A 215 23.69 -15.00 4.53
CA ASP A 215 24.33 -13.84 3.88
C ASP A 215 25.87 -13.80 4.10
N LEU A 216 26.51 -14.96 3.91
CA LEU A 216 27.94 -15.07 3.63
C LEU A 216 28.13 -15.85 2.31
N LYS A 217 27.95 -15.16 1.17
CA LYS A 217 28.56 -15.55 -0.11
C LYS A 217 28.65 -14.38 -1.08
#